data_AF-A0A2U7N3G8-F1
#
_entry.id   AF-A0A2U7N3G8-F1
#
_cell.length_a   1.000
_cell.length_b   1.000
_cell.length_c   1.000
_cell.angle_alpha   90.00
_cell.angle_beta   90.00
_cell.angle_gamma   90.00
#
_symmetry.space_group_name_H-M   'P 1'
#
loop_
_entity.id
_entity.type
_entity.pdbx_description
1 polymer ?
#
loop_
_entity_poly.entity_id
_entity_poly.type
_entity_poly.pdbx_seq_one_letter_code
_entity_poly.pdbx_strand_id
1 'polypeptide(L)'
;CHGMSGSCTVKTCWMRLPNFRVVGDNLKDRFDGASRVMVSNAGSLRGQGGKKNRYNFQLKPYNPDHKPPGTKDLVYFEPSPGFCDRNPKLGIQGTHGRQCNDTSIGVDGCDLMCCGRGYRTQEVSVVERCACT
;
A
#
# COMPACT_ATOMS: atom_id res chain seq x y z
N CYS A 1 -24.57 -8.39 23.10
CA CYS A 1 -25.02 -8.24 24.50
C CYS A 1 -26.41 -8.83 24.60
N HIS A 2 -26.71 -9.57 25.66
CA HIS A 2 -28.01 -10.24 25.80
C HIS A 2 -28.46 -10.33 27.27
N GLY A 3 -28.03 -9.40 28.11
CA GLY A 3 -28.59 -9.21 29.44
C GLY A 3 -29.98 -8.59 29.40
N MET A 4 -30.61 -8.42 30.57
CA MET A 4 -31.94 -7.83 30.73
C MET A 4 -32.06 -6.51 29.96
N SER A 5 -33.15 -6.34 29.19
CA SER A 5 -33.41 -5.17 28.34
C SER A 5 -32.31 -4.85 27.32
N GLY A 6 -31.56 -5.87 26.85
CA GLY A 6 -30.46 -5.69 25.90
C GLY A 6 -29.16 -5.20 26.54
N SER A 7 -29.09 -5.16 27.88
CA SER A 7 -27.87 -4.77 28.60
C SER A 7 -26.69 -5.69 28.31
N CYS A 8 -25.47 -5.17 28.50
CA CYS A 8 -24.22 -5.91 28.31
C CYS A 8 -23.70 -6.58 29.58
N THR A 9 -24.54 -6.74 30.61
CA THR A 9 -24.19 -7.47 31.86
C THR A 9 -23.77 -8.91 31.58
N VAL A 10 -24.39 -9.53 30.57
CA VAL A 10 -23.92 -10.78 29.95
C VAL A 10 -23.61 -10.52 28.48
N LYS A 11 -22.41 -10.91 28.05
CA LYS A 11 -21.95 -10.82 26.67
C LYS A 11 -21.13 -12.04 26.29
N THR A 12 -21.30 -12.48 25.05
CA THR A 12 -20.44 -13.47 24.40
C THR A 12 -19.61 -12.74 23.36
N CYS A 13 -18.31 -12.99 23.34
CA CYS A 13 -17.38 -12.44 22.36
C CYS A 13 -16.81 -13.58 21.51
N TRP A 14 -16.54 -13.30 20.24
CA TRP A 14 -15.80 -14.18 19.35
C TRP A 14 -14.83 -13.34 18.52
N MET A 15 -13.76 -13.98 18.05
CA MET A 15 -12.83 -13.32 17.14
C MET A 15 -13.53 -13.04 15.82
N ARG A 16 -13.35 -11.82 15.30
CA ARG A 16 -13.89 -11.39 14.03
C ARG A 16 -12.81 -10.66 13.24
N LEU A 17 -12.80 -10.88 11.94
CA LEU A 17 -11.97 -10.07 11.04
C LEU A 17 -12.46 -8.62 11.01
N PRO A 18 -11.55 -7.64 10.91
CA PRO A 18 -11.94 -6.26 10.71
C PRO A 18 -12.57 -6.08 9.32
N ASN A 19 -13.16 -4.90 9.08
CA ASN A 19 -13.56 -4.51 7.74
C ASN A 19 -12.32 -4.48 6.83
N PHE A 20 -12.46 -4.95 5.59
CA PHE A 20 -11.36 -5.00 4.63
C PHE A 20 -10.73 -3.62 4.35
N ARG A 21 -11.48 -2.52 4.47
CA ARG A 21 -10.92 -1.16 4.36
C ARG A 21 -9.77 -0.94 5.36
N VAL A 22 -9.96 -1.36 6.60
CA VAL A 22 -8.92 -1.26 7.66
C VAL A 22 -7.67 -2.06 7.26
N VAL A 23 -7.85 -3.22 6.64
CA VAL A 23 -6.73 -4.03 6.14
C VAL A 23 -6.01 -3.32 5.00
N GLY A 24 -6.77 -2.73 4.06
CA GLY A 24 -6.25 -1.94 2.95
C GLY A 24 -5.44 -0.74 3.42
N ASP A 25 -5.96 0.04 4.36
CA ASP A 25 -5.28 1.21 4.93
C ASP A 25 -3.96 0.79 5.62
N ASN A 26 -4.00 -0.27 6.44
CA ASN A 26 -2.81 -0.80 7.09
C ASN A 26 -1.74 -1.28 6.10
N LEU A 27 -2.15 -1.84 4.95
CA LEU A 27 -1.22 -2.26 3.90
C LEU A 27 -0.71 -1.09 3.07
N LYS A 28 -1.53 -0.06 2.87
CA LYS A 28 -1.14 1.18 2.18
C LYS A 28 -0.06 1.93 2.97
N ASP A 29 -0.20 2.01 4.29
CA ASP A 29 0.82 2.60 5.16
C ASP A 29 2.15 1.85 5.06
N ARG A 30 2.10 0.51 5.02
CA ARG A 30 3.29 -0.34 4.83
C ARG A 30 3.89 -0.21 3.43
N PHE A 31 3.06 0.08 2.43
CA PHE A 31 3.51 0.33 1.06
C PHE A 31 4.28 1.64 0.98
N ASP A 32 3.79 2.71 1.63
CA ASP A 32 4.47 4.00 1.67
C ASP A 32 5.79 3.94 2.46
N GLY A 33 5.86 3.06 3.48
CA GLY A 33 7.06 2.79 4.26
C GLY A 33 7.89 1.59 3.79
N ALA A 34 7.69 1.08 2.57
CA ALA A 34 8.34 -0.14 2.11
C ALA A 34 9.87 0.03 1.99
N SER A 35 10.61 -1.00 2.40
CA SER A 35 12.08 -0.95 2.43
C SER A 35 12.70 -1.48 1.14
N ARG A 36 13.59 -0.70 0.54
CA ARG A 36 14.43 -1.19 -0.56
C ARG A 36 15.52 -2.11 -0.03
N VAL A 37 15.62 -3.30 -0.58
CA VAL A 37 16.56 -4.34 -0.14
C VAL A 37 17.46 -4.81 -1.27
N MET A 38 18.66 -5.25 -0.93
CA MET A 38 19.57 -5.93 -1.84
C MET A 38 19.46 -7.43 -1.65
N VAL A 39 19.37 -8.15 -2.78
CA VAL A 39 19.48 -9.60 -2.79
C VAL A 39 20.95 -9.97 -2.64
N SER A 40 21.34 -10.45 -1.47
CA SER A 40 22.65 -11.08 -1.32
C SER A 40 22.55 -12.54 -1.74
N ASN A 41 23.20 -12.91 -2.85
CA ASN A 41 23.50 -14.31 -3.20
C ASN A 41 24.60 -14.88 -2.30
N ALA A 42 24.57 -14.59 -1.00
CA ALA A 42 25.34 -15.32 -0.01
C ALA A 42 24.69 -16.70 0.13
N GLY A 43 24.92 -17.53 -0.89
CA GLY A 43 24.56 -18.92 -0.88
C GLY A 43 25.10 -19.50 0.41
N SER A 44 24.21 -20.17 1.14
CA SER A 44 24.52 -21.22 2.11
C SER A 44 25.97 -21.67 1.96
N LEU A 45 26.87 -21.18 2.83
CA LEU A 45 28.16 -21.82 3.04
C LEU A 45 27.80 -23.27 3.38
N ARG A 46 27.99 -24.16 2.40
CA ARG A 46 27.85 -25.60 2.54
C ARG A 46 29.02 -26.05 3.43
N GLY A 47 28.89 -25.80 4.73
CA GLY A 47 29.89 -26.10 5.75
C GLY A 47 29.17 -26.58 7.00
N GLN A 48 29.04 -27.90 7.10
CA GLN A 48 28.89 -28.73 8.30
C GLN A 48 27.96 -28.24 9.43
N GLY A 49 26.89 -29.01 9.64
CA GLY A 49 26.30 -29.20 10.97
C GLY A 49 25.26 -28.17 11.40
N GLY A 50 23.98 -28.47 11.21
CA GLY A 50 22.89 -27.74 11.86
C GLY A 50 21.60 -27.69 11.06
N LYS A 51 20.68 -28.62 11.35
CA LYS A 51 19.28 -28.49 10.93
C LYS A 51 18.66 -27.29 11.66
N LYS A 52 18.40 -26.18 10.94
CA LYS A 52 17.29 -25.18 11.10
C LYS A 52 17.75 -23.75 10.78
N ASN A 53 17.63 -23.34 9.51
CA ASN A 53 17.29 -21.99 9.01
C ASN A 53 17.66 -21.85 7.54
N ARG A 54 17.07 -22.72 6.70
CA ARG A 54 17.35 -22.80 5.26
C ARG A 54 16.76 -21.65 4.43
N TYR A 55 16.05 -20.71 5.06
CA TYR A 55 15.34 -19.60 4.40
C TYR A 55 15.64 -18.24 5.02
N ASN A 56 16.75 -18.08 5.73
CA ASN A 56 17.19 -16.76 6.17
C ASN A 56 17.83 -16.04 4.97
N PHE A 57 17.03 -15.77 3.94
CA PHE A 57 17.37 -14.82 2.89
C PHE A 57 17.53 -13.49 3.60
N GLN A 58 18.76 -13.15 3.95
CA GLN A 58 19.04 -11.99 4.77
C GLN A 58 18.90 -10.77 3.87
N LEU A 59 17.66 -10.30 3.72
CA LEU A 59 17.34 -9.06 3.03
C LEU A 59 18.03 -7.93 3.77
N LYS A 60 19.13 -7.46 3.20
CA LYS A 60 19.84 -6.30 3.72
C LYS A 60 19.21 -5.05 3.13
N PRO A 61 18.96 -4.01 3.93
CA PRO A 61 18.61 -2.70 3.41
C PRO A 61 19.60 -2.25 2.34
N TYR A 62 19.10 -1.60 1.28
CA TYR A 62 19.95 -0.99 0.27
C TYR A 62 20.83 0.12 0.87
N ASN A 63 20.26 0.91 1.78
CA ASN A 63 20.99 1.90 2.58
C ASN A 63 21.28 1.34 3.99
N PRO A 64 22.56 1.19 4.41
CA PRO A 64 22.92 0.68 5.74
C PRO A 64 22.38 1.49 6.92
N ASP A 65 22.12 2.79 6.74
CA ASP A 65 21.58 3.67 7.79
C ASP A 65 20.09 3.45 8.05
N HIS A 66 19.40 2.72 7.17
CA HIS A 66 17.99 2.41 7.34
C HIS A 66 17.79 1.19 8.25
N LYS A 67 16.73 1.25 9.05
CA LYS A 67 16.33 0.14 9.90
C LYS A 67 16.05 -1.11 9.04
N PRO A 68 16.57 -2.30 9.42
CA PRO A 68 16.22 -3.55 8.75
C PRO A 68 14.71 -3.82 8.80
N PRO A 69 14.11 -4.32 7.70
CA PRO A 69 12.68 -4.61 7.67
C PRO A 69 12.31 -5.76 8.61
N GLY A 70 11.18 -5.63 9.30
CA GLY A 70 10.58 -6.68 10.11
C GLY A 70 9.71 -7.65 9.30
N THR A 71 9.16 -8.66 9.95
CA THR A 71 8.36 -9.72 9.30
C THR A 71 7.02 -9.25 8.73
N LYS A 72 6.54 -8.08 9.15
CA LYS A 72 5.28 -7.49 8.67
C LYS A 72 5.52 -6.40 7.64
N ASP A 73 6.76 -6.00 7.38
CA ASP A 73 7.07 -4.86 6.52
C ASP A 73 7.09 -5.31 5.05
N LEU A 74 6.71 -4.40 4.15
CA LEU A 74 6.82 -4.63 2.73
C LEU A 74 8.23 -4.28 2.25
N VAL A 75 8.74 -5.07 1.31
CA VAL A 75 10.10 -4.93 0.77
C VAL A 75 10.07 -4.96 -0.74
N TYR A 76 10.98 -4.23 -1.38
CA TYR A 76 11.15 -4.23 -2.83
C TYR A 76 12.64 -4.15 -3.18
N PHE A 77 13.04 -4.63 -4.36
CA PHE A 77 14.44 -4.63 -4.79
C PHE A 77 14.68 -3.70 -6.00
N GLU A 78 13.74 -3.70 -6.94
CA GLU A 78 13.77 -2.86 -8.15
C GLU A 78 12.95 -1.57 -7.98
N PRO A 79 13.47 -0.42 -8.46
CA PRO A 79 12.71 0.82 -8.45
C PRO A 79 11.48 0.72 -9.35
N SER A 80 10.41 1.41 -8.97
CA SER A 80 9.19 1.46 -9.79
C SER A 80 9.45 2.23 -11.09
N PRO A 81 8.84 1.83 -12.21
CA PRO A 81 8.90 2.58 -13.46
C PRO A 81 8.12 3.89 -13.36
N GLY A 82 8.30 4.78 -14.34
CA GLY A 82 7.44 5.96 -14.49
C GLY A 82 6.05 5.57 -14.98
N PHE A 83 5.00 6.07 -14.31
CA PHE A 83 3.60 5.77 -14.64
C PHE A 83 2.88 6.87 -15.43
N CYS A 84 3.57 7.99 -15.71
CA CYS A 84 3.00 9.16 -16.37
C CYS A 84 2.58 8.91 -17.81
N ASP A 85 3.43 8.22 -18.57
CA ASP A 85 3.25 7.99 -20.00
C ASP A 85 2.87 6.54 -20.27
N ARG A 86 2.12 6.33 -21.35
CA ARG A 86 1.67 5.00 -21.74
C ARG A 86 2.86 4.15 -22.18
N ASN A 87 3.06 3.02 -21.52
CA ASN A 87 4.04 2.01 -21.89
C ASN A 87 3.39 0.62 -21.96
N PRO A 88 2.93 0.18 -23.15
CA PRO A 88 2.27 -1.12 -23.33
C PRO A 88 3.14 -2.32 -22.95
N LYS A 89 4.47 -2.22 -23.05
CA LYS A 89 5.39 -3.32 -22.71
C LYS A 89 5.37 -3.65 -21.22
N LEU A 90 5.11 -2.65 -20.38
CA LEU A 90 5.03 -2.79 -18.93
C LEU A 90 3.58 -2.77 -18.41
N GLY A 91 2.58 -2.77 -19.31
CA GLY A 91 1.16 -2.68 -18.93
C GLY A 91 0.75 -1.31 -18.37
N ILE A 92 1.56 -0.27 -18.55
CA ILE A 92 1.31 1.08 -18.01
C ILE A 92 0.42 1.84 -19.00
N GLN A 93 -0.76 2.27 -18.55
CA GLN A 93 -1.71 3.01 -19.38
C GLN A 93 -1.39 4.50 -19.52
N GLY A 94 -0.56 5.05 -18.61
CA GLY A 94 -0.33 6.49 -18.48
C GLY A 94 -1.39 7.17 -17.61
N THR A 95 -1.20 8.46 -17.33
CA THR A 95 -2.13 9.25 -16.50
C THR A 95 -3.01 10.22 -17.27
N HIS A 96 -2.92 10.23 -18.61
CA HIS A 96 -3.75 11.08 -19.46
C HIS A 96 -5.24 10.78 -19.29
N GLY A 97 -6.05 11.83 -19.17
CA GLY A 97 -7.51 11.71 -19.04
C GLY A 97 -8.01 11.24 -17.67
N ARG A 98 -7.12 11.08 -16.68
CA ARG A 98 -7.53 10.78 -15.30
C ARG A 98 -8.03 12.04 -14.59
N GLN A 99 -9.05 11.89 -13.77
CA GLN A 99 -9.49 12.95 -12.86
C GLN A 99 -8.42 13.17 -11.78
N CYS A 100 -8.18 14.43 -11.44
CA CYS A 100 -7.28 14.86 -10.38
C CYS A 100 -7.96 15.87 -9.46
N ASN A 101 -7.39 16.09 -8.29
CA ASN A 101 -7.86 17.05 -7.30
C ASN A 101 -6.88 18.24 -7.24
N ASP A 102 -7.34 19.43 -7.64
CA ASP A 102 -6.48 20.62 -7.66
C ASP A 102 -6.04 21.09 -6.25
N THR A 103 -6.87 20.81 -5.24
CA THR A 103 -6.57 21.21 -3.85
C THR A 103 -5.63 20.26 -3.12
N SER A 104 -5.35 19.08 -3.69
CA SER A 104 -4.52 18.07 -3.03
C SER A 104 -3.05 18.23 -3.40
N ILE A 105 -2.18 18.14 -2.41
CA ILE A 105 -0.72 18.04 -2.58
C ILE A 105 -0.25 16.59 -2.76
N GLY A 106 -1.15 15.62 -2.59
CA GLY A 106 -0.86 14.20 -2.62
C GLY A 106 -0.83 13.61 -4.02
N VAL A 107 -0.75 12.28 -4.11
CA VAL A 107 -0.73 11.55 -5.38
C VAL A 107 -2.02 11.67 -6.20
N ASP A 108 -3.12 12.17 -5.62
CA ASP A 108 -4.36 12.53 -6.30
C ASP A 108 -4.36 14.00 -6.79
N GLY A 109 -3.38 14.79 -6.34
CA GLY A 109 -3.11 16.16 -6.73
C GLY A 109 -2.88 16.31 -8.23
N CYS A 110 -3.40 17.37 -8.84
CA CYS A 110 -3.23 17.59 -10.27
C CYS A 110 -1.76 17.73 -10.69
N ASP A 111 -0.90 18.32 -9.86
CA ASP A 111 0.54 18.45 -10.14
C ASP A 111 1.23 17.07 -10.31
N LEU A 112 0.91 16.12 -9.41
CA LEU A 112 1.48 14.78 -9.41
C LEU A 112 0.76 13.84 -10.39
N MET A 113 -0.58 13.86 -10.44
CA MET A 113 -1.37 13.03 -11.35
C MET A 113 -1.11 13.37 -12.82
N CYS A 114 -1.03 14.66 -13.14
CA CYS A 114 -0.80 15.13 -14.50
C CYS A 114 0.68 15.25 -14.84
N CYS A 115 1.58 14.93 -13.90
CA CYS A 115 3.04 14.96 -14.06
C CYS A 115 3.55 16.31 -14.60
N GLY A 116 3.02 17.42 -14.07
CA GLY A 116 3.39 18.78 -14.48
C GLY A 116 2.93 19.22 -15.87
N ARG A 117 2.16 18.40 -16.61
CA ARG A 117 1.66 18.75 -17.96
C ARG A 117 0.49 19.75 -17.97
N GLY A 118 0.05 20.19 -16.78
CA GLY A 118 -1.17 20.95 -16.59
C GLY A 118 -2.44 20.08 -16.61
N TYR A 119 -3.58 20.70 -16.30
CA TYR A 119 -4.88 20.06 -16.25
C TYR A 119 -5.97 21.02 -16.75
N ARG A 120 -7.13 20.47 -17.09
CA ARG A 120 -8.32 21.23 -17.49
C ARG A 120 -9.41 21.03 -16.46
N THR A 121 -9.96 22.13 -15.95
CA THR A 121 -11.15 22.10 -15.11
C THR A 121 -12.40 22.02 -15.97
N GLN A 122 -13.33 21.15 -15.59
CA GLN A 122 -14.64 21.02 -16.23
C GLN A 122 -15.72 21.02 -15.15
N GLU A 123 -16.71 21.88 -15.30
CA GLU A 123 -17.92 21.84 -14.47
C GLU A 123 -18.88 20.78 -15.02
N VAL A 124 -19.38 19.92 -14.13
CA VAL A 124 -20.31 18.83 -14.46
C VAL A 124 -21.48 18.89 -13.49
N SER A 125 -22.70 18.96 -14.02
CA SER A 125 -23.92 18.84 -13.21
C SER A 125 -24.14 17.39 -12.81
N VAL A 126 -24.15 17.11 -11.51
CA VAL A 126 -24.41 15.76 -10.95
C VAL A 126 -25.79 15.73 -10.33
N VAL A 127 -26.60 14.74 -10.70
CA VAL A 127 -27.91 14.50 -10.08
C VAL A 127 -27.72 13.54 -8.91
N GLU A 128 -28.01 14.01 -7.71
CA GLU A 128 -28.00 13.20 -6.49
C GLU A 128 -29.37 13.19 -5.81
N ARG A 129 -29.63 12.18 -4.97
CA ARG A 129 -30.85 12.15 -4.17
C ARG A 129 -30.73 13.17 -3.05
N CYS A 130 -31.61 14.15 -3.05
CA CYS A 130 -31.71 15.16 -2.00
C CYS A 130 -33.11 15.16 -1.38
N ALA A 131 -33.25 15.75 -0.19
CA ALA A 131 -34.52 15.86 0.55
C ALA A 131 -35.27 14.53 0.79
N CYS A 132 -34.55 13.46 1.15
CA CYS A 132 -35.16 12.20 1.56
C CYS A 132 -35.96 12.40 2.87
N THR A 133 -37.29 12.23 2.82
CA THR A 133 -38.18 12.07 3.99
C THR A 133 -38.31 10.63 4.43
#